data_AF-A0A3B8Q6Z7-F1
#
_entry.id   AF-A0A3B8Q6Z7-F1
#
_cell.length_a   1.000
_cell.length_b   1.000
_cell.length_c   1.000
_cell.angle_alpha   90.00
_cell.angle_beta   90.00
_cell.angle_gamma   90.00
#
_symmetry.space_group_name_H-M   'P 1'
#
loop_
_entity.id
_entity.type
_entity.pdbx_description
1 polymer ?
#
loop_
_entity_poly.entity_id
_entity_poly.type
_entity_poly.pdbx_seq_one_letter_code
_entity_poly.pdbx_strand_id
1 'polypeptide(L)'
;KGGTKAFSPRETEPLRWDHWTMQADGGTGGRDVVEPASWLLAYWMGRYYGFITAPLSNDPRLVEVGANEASVGGARAYAGPPRP
;
A
#
# COMPACT_ATOMS: atom_id res chain seq x y z
N LYS A 1 -24.55 -8.81 15.83
CA LYS A 1 -24.77 -8.97 14.37
C LYS A 1 -23.47 -8.57 13.68
N GLY A 2 -22.61 -9.54 13.38
CA GLY A 2 -21.32 -9.31 12.74
C GLY A 2 -21.53 -8.92 11.27
N GLY A 3 -21.20 -7.69 10.92
CA GLY A 3 -21.22 -7.23 9.55
C GLY A 3 -20.03 -7.80 8.79
N THR A 4 -20.28 -8.76 7.92
CA THR A 4 -19.30 -9.35 6.99
C THR A 4 -18.98 -8.42 5.81
N LYS A 5 -18.98 -7.10 6.03
CA LYS A 5 -18.60 -6.13 5.00
C LYS A 5 -17.25 -5.56 5.39
N ALA A 6 -16.20 -6.10 4.77
CA ALA A 6 -14.91 -5.42 4.74
C ALA A 6 -15.10 -4.11 3.97
N PHE A 7 -14.58 -3.02 4.51
CA PHE A 7 -14.51 -1.75 3.77
C PHE A 7 -13.69 -1.98 2.50
N SER A 8 -14.17 -1.40 1.39
CA SER A 8 -13.40 -1.51 0.15
C SER A 8 -12.08 -0.74 0.31
N PRO A 9 -10.99 -1.12 -0.38
CA PRO A 9 -9.73 -0.35 -0.34
C PRO A 9 -9.85 1.13 -0.79
N ARG A 10 -11.03 1.55 -1.26
CA ARG A 10 -11.36 2.94 -1.61
C ARG A 10 -11.97 3.72 -0.45
N GLU A 11 -12.48 3.01 0.55
CA GLU A 11 -13.14 3.51 1.76
C GLU A 11 -12.26 3.28 3.01
N THR A 12 -10.98 2.96 2.78
CA THR A 12 -9.98 2.69 3.82
C THR A 12 -8.67 3.30 3.36
N GLU A 13 -7.99 4.03 4.24
CA GLU A 13 -6.63 4.49 3.98
C GLU A 13 -5.63 3.33 4.07
N PRO A 14 -4.40 3.48 3.55
CA PRO A 14 -3.31 2.57 3.89
C PRO A 14 -3.20 2.46 5.42
N LEU A 15 -3.51 1.29 5.96
CA LEU A 15 -3.54 1.08 7.40
C LEU A 15 -2.13 1.18 7.97
N ARG A 16 -1.92 2.07 8.93
CA ARG A 16 -0.73 2.06 9.79
C ARG A 16 -0.73 0.79 10.64
N TRP A 17 0.44 0.46 11.21
CA TRP A 17 0.62 -0.72 12.06
C TRP A 17 -0.38 -0.77 13.24
N ASP A 18 -0.69 0.40 13.82
CA ASP A 18 -1.62 0.58 14.94
C ASP A 18 -3.04 0.99 14.49
N HIS A 19 -3.29 1.05 13.18
CA HIS A 19 -4.55 1.56 12.67
C HIS A 19 -5.69 0.59 12.91
N TRP A 20 -6.83 1.14 13.34
CA TRP A 20 -8.01 0.35 13.60
C TRP A 20 -8.63 -0.12 12.28
N THR A 21 -8.59 -1.43 12.02
CA THR A 21 -9.09 -2.04 10.78
C THR A 21 -10.59 -1.85 10.51
N MET A 22 -11.36 -1.31 11.47
CA MET A 22 -12.78 -0.99 11.32
C MET A 22 -13.05 0.52 11.20
N GLN A 23 -12.01 1.35 11.20
CA GLN A 23 -12.16 2.79 11.03
C GLN A 23 -12.41 3.10 9.55
N ALA A 24 -13.58 3.65 9.25
CA ALA A 24 -13.84 4.25 7.96
C ALA A 24 -13.09 5.59 7.92
N ASP A 25 -11.98 5.65 7.18
CA ASP A 25 -11.42 6.93 6.78
C ASP A 25 -12.14 7.38 5.50
N GLY A 26 -12.60 8.63 5.50
CA GLY A 26 -13.29 9.24 4.35
C GLY A 26 -12.41 9.31 3.10
N GLY A 27 -11.11 8.99 3.24
CA GLY A 27 -10.16 8.81 2.18
C GLY A 27 -9.76 10.16 1.60
N THR A 28 -8.48 10.50 1.64
CA THR A 28 -7.96 11.75 1.05
C THR A 28 -7.87 11.70 -0.49
N GLY A 29 -8.59 10.77 -1.14
CA GLY A 29 -8.52 10.54 -2.59
C GLY A 29 -7.12 10.17 -3.08
N GLY A 30 -6.29 9.54 -2.24
CA GLY A 30 -4.89 9.23 -2.52
C GLY A 30 -3.94 10.43 -2.47
N ARG A 31 -4.37 11.56 -1.89
CA ARG A 31 -3.54 12.78 -1.73
C ARG A 31 -2.81 12.85 -0.39
N ASP A 32 -2.91 11.82 0.43
CA ASP A 32 -2.21 11.73 1.70
C ASP A 32 -1.04 10.75 1.61
N VAL A 33 0.07 11.09 2.26
CA VAL A 33 1.23 10.22 2.38
C VAL A 33 1.17 9.60 3.76
N VAL A 34 0.58 8.41 3.83
CA VAL A 34 0.63 7.59 5.04
C VAL A 34 2.09 7.23 5.33
N GLU A 35 2.48 7.36 6.61
CA GLU A 35 3.84 7.16 7.12
C GLU A 35 4.51 5.91 6.52
N PRO A 36 5.46 6.07 5.58
CA PRO A 36 6.07 4.94 4.88
C PRO A 36 6.99 4.12 5.80
N ALA A 37 7.44 4.72 6.91
CA ALA A 37 8.32 4.08 7.87
C ALA A 37 7.67 2.88 8.55
N SER A 38 6.37 2.95 8.83
CA SER A 38 5.62 1.87 9.50
C SER A 38 5.61 0.58 8.68
N TRP A 39 5.40 0.69 7.36
CA TRP A 39 5.46 -0.45 6.43
C TRP A 39 6.88 -1.00 6.31
N LEU A 40 7.88 -0.13 6.17
CA LEU A 40 9.28 -0.53 6.07
C LEU A 40 9.74 -1.31 7.31
N LEU A 41 9.39 -0.83 8.51
CA LEU A 41 9.73 -1.50 9.76
C LEU A 41 9.12 -2.91 9.84
N ALA A 42 7.83 -3.03 9.54
CA ALA A 42 7.11 -4.31 9.51
C ALA A 42 7.76 -5.30 8.54
N TYR A 43 8.07 -4.82 7.33
CA TYR A 43 8.74 -5.61 6.30
C TYR A 43 10.11 -6.11 6.79
N TRP A 44 10.94 -5.23 7.37
CA TRP A 44 12.27 -5.59 7.86
C TRP A 44 12.21 -6.56 9.05
N MET A 45 11.27 -6.38 9.97
CA MET A 45 11.05 -7.35 11.05
C MET A 45 10.62 -8.71 10.50
N GLY A 46 9.71 -8.75 9.51
CA GLY A 46 9.30 -9.98 8.86
C GLY A 46 10.47 -10.73 8.19
N ARG A 47 11.40 -9.99 7.57
CA ARG A 47 12.65 -10.54 7.01
C ARG A 47 13.59 -11.05 8.11
N TYR A 48 13.75 -10.28 9.20
CA TYR A 48 14.62 -10.64 10.33
C TYR A 48 14.18 -11.92 11.04
N TYR A 49 12.88 -12.05 11.30
CA TYR A 49 12.30 -13.23 11.97
C TYR A 49 12.00 -14.40 11.01
N GLY A 50 12.28 -14.25 9.71
CA GLY A 50 12.12 -15.33 8.73
C GLY A 50 10.67 -15.59 8.26
N PHE A 51 9.73 -14.71 8.57
CA PHE A 51 8.35 -14.79 8.04
C PHE A 51 8.27 -14.42 6.56
N ILE A 52 9.16 -13.54 6.11
CA ILE A 52 9.30 -13.15 4.70
C ILE A 52 10.66 -13.65 4.22
N THR A 53 10.68 -14.48 3.18
CA THR A 53 11.93 -14.97 2.57
C THR A 53 12.43 -14.03 1.48
N ALA A 54 13.67 -14.22 1.05
CA ALA A 54 14.15 -13.61 -0.18
C ALA A 54 13.26 -14.03 -1.37
N PRO A 55 13.11 -13.18 -2.40
CA PRO A 55 12.42 -13.56 -3.62
C PRO A 55 13.08 -14.81 -4.22
N LEU A 56 12.28 -15.73 -4.74
CA LEU A 56 12.75 -16.96 -5.38
C LEU A 56 13.27 -16.74 -6.81
N SER A 57 13.01 -15.56 -7.38
CA SER A 57 13.42 -15.20 -8.72
C SER A 57 14.83 -14.64 -8.75
N ASN A 58 15.60 -15.02 -9.77
CA ASN A 58 16.90 -14.44 -10.09
C ASN A 58 16.85 -13.46 -11.28
N ASP A 59 15.66 -13.15 -11.81
CA ASP A 59 15.51 -12.15 -12.87
C ASP A 59 15.82 -10.75 -12.29
N PRO A 60 16.89 -10.07 -12.73
CA PRO A 60 17.27 -8.76 -12.20
C PRO A 60 16.14 -7.73 -12.32
N ARG A 61 15.29 -7.85 -13.35
CA ARG A 61 14.16 -6.93 -13.57
C ARG A 61 13.08 -7.01 -12.50
N LEU A 62 13.07 -8.07 -11.68
CA LEU A 62 12.09 -8.29 -10.61
C LEU A 62 12.66 -8.05 -9.21
N VAL A 63 13.97 -7.87 -9.10
CA VAL A 63 14.69 -7.78 -7.81
C VAL A 63 15.42 -6.44 -7.66
N GLU A 64 15.74 -5.79 -8.78
CA GLU A 64 16.37 -4.47 -8.81
C GLU A 64 15.36 -3.39 -9.18
N VAL A 65 15.55 -2.19 -8.63
CA VAL A 65 14.77 -1.00 -9.00
C VAL A 65 15.48 -0.35 -10.19
N GLY A 66 14.79 -0.28 -11.33
CA GLY A 66 15.31 0.39 -12.52
C GLY A 66 15.34 1.91 -12.34
N ALA A 67 16.39 2.57 -12.86
CA ALA A 67 16.60 4.02 -12.73
C ALA A 67 15.43 4.91 -13.22
N ASN A 68 14.48 4.35 -13.98
CA ASN A 68 13.32 5.05 -14.56
C ASN A 68 11.97 4.38 -14.25
N GLU A 69 11.88 3.46 -13.28
CA GLU A 69 10.62 2.77 -12.96
C GLU A 69 9.60 3.68 -12.26
N ALA A 70 10.06 4.66 -11.48
CA ALA A 70 9.21 5.73 -11.00
C ALA A 70 9.03 6.77 -12.12
N SER A 71 7.84 6.84 -12.71
CA SER A 71 7.54 7.92 -13.65
C SER A 71 7.69 9.28 -12.95
N VAL A 72 8.43 10.20 -13.57
CA VAL A 72 8.71 11.56 -13.03
C VAL A 72 7.44 12.39 -12.81
N GLY A 73 6.30 11.96 -13.36
CA GLY A 73 4.97 12.46 -12.98
C GLY A 73 4.24 11.37 -12.21
N GLY A 74 3.64 11.70 -11.07
CA GLY A 74 2.85 10.78 -10.25
C GLY A 74 1.67 10.14 -11.00
N ALA A 75 0.72 9.56 -10.26
CA ALA A 75 -0.40 8.82 -10.86
C ALA A 75 -1.15 9.66 -11.91
N ARG A 76 -1.46 9.04 -13.07
CA ARG A 76 -2.25 9.68 -14.15
C ARG A 76 -3.58 10.18 -13.59
N ALA A 77 -4.01 11.35 -14.05
CA ALA A 77 -5.31 11.91 -13.68
C ALA A 77 -6.44 10.93 -13.99
N TYR A 78 -7.41 10.83 -13.09
CA TYR A 78 -8.54 9.91 -13.20
C TYR A 78 -9.36 10.20 -14.48
N ALA A 79 -9.42 9.23 -15.38
CA ALA A 79 -10.16 9.33 -16.66
C ALA A 79 -11.45 8.50 -16.67
N GLY A 80 -11.96 8.11 -15.50
CA GLY A 80 -13.19 7.31 -15.38
C GLY A 80 -14.47 8.15 -15.34
N PRO A 81 -15.65 7.50 -15.14
CA PRO A 81 -16.94 8.16 -15.06
C PRO A 81 -16.98 9.29 -14.01
N PRO A 82 -17.79 10.33 -14.19
CA PRO A 82 -17.95 11.39 -13.19
C PRO A 82 -18.31 10.77 -11.83
N ARG A 83 -17.60 11.21 -10.79
CA ARG A 83 -17.84 10.73 -9.43
C ARG A 83 -19.14 11.38 -8.89
N PRO A 84 -19.95 10.65 -8.10
CA PRO A 84 -21.10 11.23 -7.41
C PRO A 84 -20.69 12.32 -6.41
#